data_AF-A0A0A9XPC2-F1
#
_entry.id   AF-A0A0A9XPC2-F1
#
_cell.length_a   1.000
_cell.length_b   1.000
_cell.length_c   1.000
_cell.angle_alpha   90.00
_cell.angle_beta   90.00
_cell.angle_gamma   90.00
#
_symmetry.space_group_name_H-M   'P 1'
#
loop_
_entity.id
_entity.type
_entity.pdbx_description
1 polymer ?
#
loop_
_entity_poly.entity_id
_entity_poly.type
_entity_poly.pdbx_seq_one_letter_code
_entity_poly.pdbx_strand_id
1 'polypeptide(L)'
;NDPGSVLNFVHDVNACHESTGFIGPVVVHCSAGIGRTGTFIVIHILLNYINSNGVDCEIDIQRTIQMVRAQRSGMVQTEAQYKFVYLAVQHYIQTLSQRIAAEQKCLLAGREYTNIRYCNDTSSSTPTGTLLRKSPVDLVLPRFPVTDYDSFL
;
A
#
# COMPACT_ATOMS: atom_id res chain seq x y z
N ASN A 1 -16.85 14.12 4.95
CA ASN A 1 -15.43 13.83 5.28
C ASN A 1 -14.97 12.59 4.54
N ASP A 2 -14.58 12.76 3.27
CA ASP A 2 -14.04 11.67 2.45
C ASP A 2 -12.57 11.41 2.80
N PRO A 3 -12.18 10.17 3.18
CA PRO A 3 -10.78 9.84 3.48
C PRO A 3 -9.88 9.82 2.22
N GLY A 4 -10.46 9.74 1.02
CA GLY A 4 -9.70 9.62 -0.24
C GLY A 4 -8.66 10.72 -0.43
N SER A 5 -8.98 11.96 -0.07
CA SER A 5 -8.04 13.09 -0.13
C SER A 5 -6.76 12.87 0.70
N VAL A 6 -6.88 12.32 1.91
CA VAL A 6 -5.72 12.04 2.77
C VAL A 6 -4.93 10.84 2.26
N LEU A 7 -5.61 9.82 1.73
CA LEU A 7 -4.95 8.66 1.13
C LEU A 7 -4.13 9.04 -0.10
N ASN A 8 -4.68 9.87 -0.98
CA ASN A 8 -3.94 10.41 -2.14
C ASN A 8 -2.73 11.22 -1.67
N PHE A 9 -2.90 12.06 -0.66
CA PHE A 9 -1.79 12.84 -0.11
C PHE A 9 -0.67 11.95 0.47
N VAL A 10 -1.02 10.84 1.14
CA VAL A 10 -0.02 9.84 1.60
C VAL A 10 0.75 9.25 0.42
N HIS A 11 0.07 8.90 -0.68
CA HIS A 11 0.71 8.38 -1.89
C HIS A 11 1.69 9.39 -2.50
N ASP A 12 1.27 10.65 -2.63
CA ASP A 12 2.09 11.72 -3.20
C ASP A 12 3.34 11.98 -2.34
N VAL A 13 3.18 11.98 -1.01
CA VAL A 13 4.30 12.14 -0.07
C VAL A 13 5.31 11.01 -0.19
N ASN A 14 4.86 9.75 -0.28
CA ASN A 14 5.76 8.61 -0.43
C ASN A 14 6.52 8.64 -1.76
N ALA A 15 5.80 8.87 -2.86
CA ALA A 15 6.41 8.97 -4.19
C ALA A 15 7.44 10.11 -4.27
N CYS A 16 7.13 11.27 -3.66
CA CYS A 16 8.06 12.38 -3.57
C CYS A 16 9.28 12.00 -2.74
N HIS A 17 9.09 11.42 -1.55
CA HIS A 17 10.19 11.05 -0.67
C HIS A 17 11.19 10.10 -1.36
N GLU A 18 10.68 9.08 -2.05
CA GLU A 18 11.49 8.15 -2.83
C GLU A 18 12.25 8.82 -3.98
N SER A 19 11.62 9.80 -4.65
CA SER A 19 12.23 10.50 -5.79
C SER A 19 13.40 11.41 -5.40
N THR A 20 13.43 11.91 -4.15
CA THR A 20 14.45 12.87 -3.71
C THR A 20 15.82 12.23 -3.46
N GLY A 21 15.90 10.91 -3.28
CA GLY A 21 17.14 10.23 -2.89
C GLY A 21 17.68 10.65 -1.51
N PHE A 22 16.92 11.44 -0.74
CA PHE A 22 17.31 11.93 0.59
C PHE A 22 16.86 10.94 1.68
N ILE A 23 17.79 10.51 2.52
CA ILE A 23 17.59 9.43 3.51
C ILE A 23 17.16 9.98 4.90
N GLY A 24 16.64 11.21 4.96
CA GLY A 24 16.21 11.81 6.23
C GLY A 24 14.72 11.62 6.55
N PRO A 25 14.31 11.84 7.82
CA PRO A 25 12.92 11.67 8.24
C PRO A 25 12.00 12.73 7.63
N VAL A 26 10.76 12.34 7.33
CA VAL A 26 9.72 13.27 6.87
C VAL A 26 9.20 14.12 8.03
N VAL A 27 9.29 15.45 7.88
CA VAL A 27 8.75 16.38 8.88
C VAL A 27 7.26 16.60 8.65
N VAL A 28 6.44 16.26 9.64
CA VAL A 28 4.98 16.47 9.62
C VAL A 28 4.60 17.46 10.72
N HIS A 29 3.91 18.54 10.39
CA HIS A 29 3.45 19.52 11.38
C HIS A 29 2.01 19.99 11.12
N CYS A 30 1.42 20.60 12.14
CA CYS A 30 0.18 21.36 12.00
C CYS A 30 0.35 22.71 12.70
N SER A 31 -0.51 23.03 13.69
CA SER A 31 -0.29 24.17 14.60
C SER A 31 0.45 23.70 15.85
N ALA A 32 -0.19 22.90 16.71
CA ALA A 32 0.45 22.34 17.92
C ALA A 32 1.24 21.03 17.68
N GLY A 33 1.10 20.42 16.49
CA GLY A 33 1.84 19.21 16.11
C GLY A 33 1.36 17.92 16.77
N ILE A 34 0.10 17.83 17.22
CA ILE A 34 -0.41 16.65 17.96
C ILE A 34 -1.72 16.06 17.41
N GLY A 35 -2.68 16.89 16.99
CA GLY A 35 -3.98 16.41 16.45
C GLY A 35 -3.87 15.85 15.03
N ARG A 36 -3.91 16.74 14.02
CA ARG A 36 -3.82 16.37 12.60
C ARG A 36 -2.51 15.66 12.26
N THR A 37 -1.39 16.13 12.84
CA THR A 37 -0.07 15.50 12.71
C THR A 37 -0.10 14.05 13.18
N GLY A 38 -0.59 13.78 14.39
CA GLY A 38 -0.70 12.41 14.88
C GLY A 38 -1.64 11.55 14.06
N THR A 39 -2.75 12.11 13.60
CA THR A 39 -3.71 11.40 12.75
C THR A 39 -3.07 10.96 11.43
N PHE A 40 -2.34 11.88 10.77
CA PHE A 40 -1.63 11.59 9.53
C PHE A 40 -0.52 10.55 9.72
N ILE A 41 0.31 10.71 10.76
CA ILE A 41 1.41 9.77 11.04
C ILE A 41 0.87 8.36 11.31
N VAL A 42 -0.20 8.22 12.10
CA VAL A 42 -0.81 6.91 12.37
C VAL A 42 -1.35 6.28 11.10
N ILE A 43 -2.05 7.04 10.25
CA ILE A 43 -2.53 6.54 8.96
C ILE A 43 -1.36 6.08 8.09
N HIS A 44 -0.28 6.87 7.99
CA HIS A 44 0.91 6.53 7.22
C HIS A 44 1.55 5.21 7.69
N ILE A 45 1.74 5.04 9.01
CA ILE A 45 2.28 3.81 9.60
C ILE A 45 1.41 2.60 9.24
N LEU A 46 0.09 2.73 9.40
CA LEU A 46 -0.85 1.62 9.17
C LEU A 46 -0.92 1.22 7.70
N LEU A 47 -0.93 2.18 6.78
CA LEU A 47 -0.92 1.91 5.34
C LEU A 47 0.37 1.20 4.92
N ASN A 48 1.52 1.63 5.43
CA ASN A 48 2.80 0.95 5.16
C ASN A 48 2.79 -0.47 5.74
N TYR A 49 2.25 -0.66 6.94
CA TYR A 49 2.08 -1.99 7.53
C TYR A 49 1.22 -2.90 6.65
N ILE A 50 0.09 -2.43 6.14
CA ILE A 50 -0.78 -3.17 5.21
C ILE A 50 -0.04 -3.49 3.91
N ASN A 51 0.71 -2.54 3.37
CA ASN A 51 1.47 -2.77 2.12
C ASN A 51 2.57 -3.82 2.28
N SER A 52 3.20 -3.88 3.45
CA SER A 52 4.25 -4.86 3.72
C SER A 52 3.71 -6.26 4.07
N ASN A 53 2.56 -6.33 4.76
CA ASN A 53 2.03 -7.60 5.31
C ASN A 53 0.83 -8.16 4.54
N GLY A 54 0.23 -7.38 3.63
CA GLY A 54 -0.96 -7.75 2.87
C GLY A 54 -2.28 -7.27 3.50
N VAL A 55 -3.37 -7.38 2.72
CA VAL A 55 -4.71 -6.91 3.11
C VAL A 55 -5.36 -7.70 4.25
N ASP A 56 -4.91 -8.94 4.48
CA ASP A 56 -5.46 -9.84 5.49
C ASP A 56 -4.70 -9.78 6.83
N CYS A 57 -3.81 -8.79 7.01
CA CYS A 57 -3.06 -8.63 8.26
C CYS A 57 -3.96 -8.16 9.42
N GLU A 58 -3.57 -8.49 10.65
CA GLU A 58 -4.24 -7.99 11.85
C GLU A 58 -3.80 -6.55 12.14
N ILE A 59 -4.76 -5.65 12.29
CA ILE A 59 -4.51 -4.22 12.46
C ILE A 59 -5.02 -3.76 13.83
N ASP A 60 -4.12 -3.29 14.67
CA ASP A 60 -4.46 -2.71 15.98
C ASP A 60 -4.21 -1.19 15.99
N ILE A 61 -5.25 -0.44 15.60
CA ILE A 61 -5.21 1.03 15.55
C ILE A 61 -4.98 1.62 16.94
N GLN A 62 -5.57 1.04 17.99
CA GLN A 62 -5.41 1.56 19.35
C GLN A 62 -3.95 1.45 19.79
N ARG A 63 -3.32 0.29 19.57
CA ARG A 63 -1.91 0.08 19.90
C ARG A 63 -1.00 1.04 19.13
N THR A 64 -1.21 1.21 17.82
CA THR A 64 -0.42 2.17 17.04
C THR A 64 -0.55 3.60 17.57
N ILE A 65 -1.76 4.01 17.97
CA ILE A 65 -1.97 5.34 18.58
C ILE A 65 -1.26 5.47 19.93
N GLN A 66 -1.28 4.42 20.76
CA GLN A 66 -0.54 4.44 22.03
C GLN A 66 0.98 4.49 21.81
N MET A 67 1.49 3.79 20.79
CA MET A 67 2.91 3.85 20.42
C MET A 67 3.33 5.27 20.02
N VAL A 68 2.58 5.96 19.15
CA VAL A 68 2.93 7.36 18.80
C VAL A 68 2.77 8.33 19.97
N ARG A 69 1.83 8.06 20.90
CA ARG A 69 1.65 8.85 22.13
C ARG A 69 2.81 8.68 23.11
N ALA A 70 3.45 7.51 23.14
CA ALA A 70 4.65 7.28 23.93
C ALA A 70 5.84 8.11 23.45
N GLN A 71 5.91 8.40 22.14
CA GLN A 71 6.95 9.25 21.56
C GLN A 71 6.65 10.75 21.70
N ARG A 72 5.38 11.15 21.56
CA ARG A 72 4.92 12.53 21.77
C ARG A 72 3.53 12.53 22.41
N SER A 73 3.43 13.10 23.60
CA SER A 73 2.16 13.12 24.33
C SER A 73 1.07 13.87 23.57
N GLY A 74 -0.18 13.39 23.68
CA GLY A 74 -1.35 14.06 23.09
C GLY A 74 -1.57 13.81 21.59
N MET A 75 -0.81 12.91 20.96
CA MET A 75 -1.02 12.53 19.55
C MET A 75 -2.43 11.97 19.33
N VAL A 76 -3.12 12.44 18.28
CA VAL A 76 -4.55 12.17 18.00
C VAL A 76 -5.44 12.62 19.17
N GLN A 77 -5.97 13.84 19.08
CA GLN A 77 -6.59 14.52 20.22
C GLN A 77 -8.08 14.27 20.39
N THR A 78 -8.82 14.18 19.27
CA THR A 78 -10.28 14.15 19.32
C THR A 78 -10.83 12.80 18.89
N GLU A 79 -12.01 12.45 19.39
CA GLU A 79 -12.74 11.25 18.97
C GLU A 79 -12.98 11.24 17.45
N ALA A 80 -13.27 12.40 16.86
CA ALA A 80 -13.44 12.54 15.42
C ALA A 80 -12.17 12.16 14.64
N GLN A 81 -10.98 12.51 15.15
CA GLN A 81 -9.71 12.11 14.54
C GLN A 81 -9.48 10.60 14.67
N TYR A 82 -9.76 10.04 15.85
CA TYR A 82 -9.68 8.61 16.08
C TYR A 82 -10.58 7.82 15.12
N LYS A 83 -11.86 8.20 15.02
CA LYS A 83 -12.82 7.63 14.06
C LYS A 83 -12.35 7.79 12.60
N PHE A 84 -11.73 8.93 12.29
CA PHE A 84 -11.21 9.18 10.94
C PHE A 84 -10.08 8.21 10.56
N VAL A 85 -9.22 7.81 11.50
CA VAL A 85 -8.19 6.78 11.24
C VAL A 85 -8.85 5.47 10.80
N TYR A 86 -9.89 5.01 11.51
CA TYR A 86 -10.63 3.80 11.12
C TYR A 86 -11.24 3.93 9.72
N LEU A 87 -11.90 5.05 9.43
CA LEU A 87 -12.51 5.29 8.12
C LEU A 87 -11.46 5.28 6.99
N ALA A 88 -10.30 5.91 7.21
CA ALA A 88 -9.23 5.96 6.22
C ALA A 88 -8.63 4.57 5.95
N VAL A 89 -8.32 3.82 7.01
CA VAL A 89 -7.77 2.46 6.90
C VAL A 89 -8.77 1.52 6.23
N GLN A 90 -10.04 1.56 6.63
CA GLN A 90 -11.09 0.75 6.00
C GLN A 90 -11.22 1.06 4.51
N HIS A 91 -11.28 2.35 4.15
CA HIS A 91 -11.38 2.77 2.76
C HIS A 91 -10.17 2.30 1.94
N TYR A 92 -8.97 2.37 2.53
CA TYR A 92 -7.74 1.89 1.92
C TYR A 92 -7.80 0.39 1.61
N ILE A 93 -8.14 -0.44 2.61
CA ILE A 93 -8.27 -1.89 2.45
C ILE A 93 -9.32 -2.22 1.40
N GLN A 94 -10.50 -1.61 1.46
CA GLN A 94 -11.57 -1.84 0.49
C GLN A 94 -11.11 -1.55 -0.94
N THR A 95 -10.44 -0.41 -1.14
CA THR A 95 -9.90 -0.01 -2.44
C THR A 95 -8.85 -1.01 -2.93
N LEU A 96 -7.95 -1.44 -2.05
CA LEU A 96 -6.88 -2.37 -2.38
C LEU A 96 -7.41 -3.77 -2.71
N SER A 97 -8.31 -4.31 -1.88
CA SER A 97 -8.98 -5.60 -2.12
C SER A 97 -9.77 -5.62 -3.43
N GLN A 98 -10.46 -4.52 -3.76
CA GLN A 98 -11.19 -4.40 -5.04
C GLN A 98 -10.23 -4.43 -6.24
N ARG A 99 -9.09 -3.73 -6.16
CA ARG A 99 -8.06 -3.76 -7.20
C ARG A 99 -7.51 -5.17 -7.40
N ILE A 100 -7.13 -5.84 -6.31
CA ILE A 100 -6.64 -7.24 -6.33
C ILE A 100 -7.69 -8.17 -6.98
N ALA A 101 -8.96 -8.05 -6.59
CA ALA A 101 -10.03 -8.89 -7.14
C ALA A 101 -10.28 -8.60 -8.64
N ALA A 102 -10.21 -7.34 -9.07
CA ALA A 102 -10.35 -6.97 -10.47
C ALA A 102 -9.21 -7.53 -11.33
N GLU A 103 -7.97 -7.45 -10.85
CA GLU A 103 -6.79 -8.02 -11.51
C GLU A 103 -6.91 -9.54 -11.65
N GLN A 104 -7.34 -10.24 -10.60
CA GLN A 104 -7.59 -11.68 -10.65
C GLN A 104 -8.66 -12.04 -11.70
N LYS A 105 -9.76 -11.28 -11.77
CA LYS A 105 -10.81 -11.47 -12.80
C LYS A 105 -10.27 -11.25 -14.21
N CYS A 106 -9.51 -10.18 -14.43
CA CYS A 106 -8.89 -9.89 -15.73
C CYS A 106 -7.91 -10.98 -16.16
N LEU A 107 -7.08 -11.50 -15.24
CA LEU A 107 -6.14 -12.58 -15.51
C LEU A 107 -6.84 -13.89 -15.87
N LEU A 108 -7.95 -14.22 -15.20
CA LEU A 108 -8.73 -15.41 -15.49
C LEU A 108 -9.43 -15.29 -16.86
N ALA A 109 -10.04 -14.14 -17.15
CA ALA A 109 -10.63 -13.87 -18.47
C ALA A 109 -9.58 -13.96 -19.59
N GLY A 110 -8.38 -13.38 -19.39
CA GLY A 110 -7.28 -13.47 -20.36
C GLY A 110 -6.80 -14.90 -20.64
N ARG A 111 -6.83 -15.79 -19.63
CA ARG A 111 -6.57 -17.23 -19.82
C ARG A 111 -7.67 -17.94 -20.60
N GLU A 112 -8.90 -17.47 -20.51
CA GLU A 112 -10.03 -18.02 -21.25
C GLU A 112 -9.89 -17.75 -22.77
N TYR A 113 -9.32 -16.60 -23.14
CA TYR A 113 -9.07 -16.22 -24.55
C TYR A 113 -7.83 -16.86 -25.19
N THR A 114 -6.90 -17.47 -24.43
CA THR A 114 -5.73 -18.17 -25.01
C THR A 114 -6.07 -19.54 -25.63
N ASN A 115 -7.34 -19.95 -25.62
CA ASN A 115 -7.79 -21.25 -26.11
C ASN A 115 -8.30 -21.22 -27.56
N ILE A 116 -8.14 -20.11 -28.28
CA ILE A 116 -8.42 -20.08 -29.72
C ILE A 116 -7.28 -20.82 -30.43
N ARG A 117 -7.45 -22.13 -30.62
CA ARG A 117 -6.71 -22.86 -31.66
C ARG A 117 -7.11 -22.26 -32.99
N TYR A 118 -6.22 -21.48 -33.59
CA TYR A 118 -6.26 -21.29 -35.04
C TYR A 118 -6.05 -22.66 -35.66
N CYS A 119 -7.12 -23.27 -36.17
CA CYS A 119 -7.02 -24.34 -37.15
C CYS A 119 -6.52 -23.72 -38.46
N ASN A 120 -5.21 -23.48 -38.54
CA ASN A 120 -4.56 -23.34 -39.83
C ASN A 120 -4.22 -24.75 -40.30
N ASP A 121 -5.08 -25.29 -41.16
CA ASP A 121 -4.62 -26.27 -42.12
C ASP A 121 -3.45 -25.67 -42.92
N THR A 122 -2.44 -26.50 -43.16
CA THR A 122 -1.27 -26.33 -44.04
C THR A 122 0.05 -25.76 -43.45
N SER A 123 0.89 -26.73 -43.06
CA SER A 123 2.34 -26.87 -43.32
C SER A 123 3.38 -25.86 -42.80
N SER A 124 4.29 -26.44 -41.99
CA SER A 124 5.76 -26.23 -41.91
C SER A 124 6.40 -25.23 -40.91
N SER A 125 7.35 -25.78 -40.15
CA SER A 125 8.54 -25.22 -39.48
C SER A 125 8.45 -24.47 -38.12
N THR A 126 9.19 -25.03 -37.16
CA THR A 126 9.73 -24.50 -35.89
C THR A 126 10.44 -23.14 -36.05
N PRO A 127 10.56 -22.27 -35.02
CA PRO A 127 11.59 -22.50 -33.99
C PRO A 127 11.25 -22.06 -32.55
N THR A 128 12.10 -22.58 -31.68
CA THR A 128 12.30 -22.45 -30.24
C THR A 128 12.52 -21.00 -29.77
N GLY A 129 11.91 -20.60 -28.65
CA GLY A 129 12.18 -19.32 -27.97
C GLY A 129 11.78 -19.37 -26.50
N THR A 130 12.73 -19.67 -25.62
CA THR A 130 12.55 -19.73 -24.17
C THR A 130 12.47 -18.31 -23.59
N LEU A 131 11.27 -17.76 -23.39
CA LEU A 131 11.08 -16.51 -22.65
C LEU A 131 11.02 -16.81 -21.15
N LEU A 132 11.99 -16.24 -20.43
CA LEU A 132 12.12 -16.25 -18.98
C LEU A 132 10.84 -15.68 -18.35
N ARG A 133 10.00 -16.55 -17.80
CA ARG A 133 8.77 -16.19 -17.08
C ARG A 133 9.13 -15.46 -15.78
N LYS A 134 9.15 -14.14 -15.81
CA LYS A 134 9.12 -13.36 -14.56
C LYS A 134 7.78 -13.60 -13.87
N SER A 135 7.82 -13.78 -12.56
CA SER A 135 6.62 -14.04 -11.77
C SER A 135 5.75 -12.78 -11.74
N PRO A 136 4.40 -12.89 -11.78
CA PRO A 136 3.51 -11.72 -11.81
C PRO A 136 3.63 -10.80 -10.59
N VAL A 137 4.22 -11.28 -9.49
CA VAL A 137 4.40 -10.50 -8.26
C VAL A 137 5.54 -9.48 -8.33
N ASP A 138 6.49 -9.64 -9.26
CA ASP A 138 7.67 -8.78 -9.35
C ASP A 138 7.45 -7.46 -10.14
N LEU A 139 6.27 -7.28 -10.76
CA LEU A 139 6.04 -6.14 -11.68
C LEU A 139 5.16 -5.01 -11.12
N VAL A 140 4.47 -5.18 -9.98
CA VAL A 140 3.35 -4.27 -9.61
C VAL A 140 3.43 -3.71 -8.19
N LEU A 141 4.25 -4.24 -7.30
CA LEU A 141 4.58 -3.58 -6.03
C LEU A 141 5.97 -2.93 -6.17
N PRO A 142 6.13 -1.61 -5.93
CA PRO A 142 7.44 -1.14 -5.54
C PRO A 142 7.83 -1.92 -4.28
N ARG A 143 8.86 -2.78 -4.41
CA ARG A 143 9.49 -3.41 -3.24
C ARG A 143 10.13 -2.28 -2.46
N PHE A 144 9.44 -1.79 -1.44
CA PHE A 144 10.08 -0.91 -0.47
C PHE A 144 11.19 -1.70 0.21
N PRO A 145 12.41 -1.18 0.29
CA PRO A 145 13.45 -1.82 1.08
C PRO A 145 12.94 -1.91 2.51
N VAL A 146 12.95 -3.12 3.05
CA VAL A 146 12.73 -3.36 4.48
C VAL A 146 13.83 -2.59 5.19
N THR A 147 13.50 -1.46 5.81
CA THR A 147 14.40 -0.85 6.78
C THR A 147 14.34 -1.72 8.00
N ASP A 148 15.48 -2.32 8.32
CA ASP A 148 15.68 -3.19 9.46
C ASP A 148 15.51 -2.36 10.74
N TYR A 149 14.29 -2.31 11.28
CA TYR A 149 13.97 -1.63 12.53
C TYR A 149 14.32 -2.47 13.77
N ASP A 150 14.92 -3.66 13.60
CA ASP A 150 15.32 -4.54 14.72
C ASP A 150 16.70 -4.21 15.33
N SER A 151 17.24 -3.01 15.08
CA SER A 151 18.54 -2.57 15.65
C SER A 151 18.44 -1.54 16.78
N PHE A 152 17.24 -1.28 17.32
CA PHE A 152 17.06 -0.47 18.53
C PHE A 152 16.18 -1.19 19.57
N LEU A 153 16.75 -2.25 20.14
CA LEU A 153 16.44 -2.77 21.48
C LEU A 153 17.75 -2.98 22.24
#